data_AF-A0A969Z8B1-F1
#
_entry.id   AF-A0A969Z8B1-F1
#
_cell.length_a   1.000
_cell.length_b   1.000
_cell.length_c   1.000
_cell.angle_alpha   90.00
_cell.angle_beta   90.00
_cell.angle_gamma   90.00
#
_symmetry.space_group_name_H-M   'P 1'
#
loop_
_entity.id
_entity.type
_entity.pdbx_description
1 polymer ?
#
loop_
_entity_poly.entity_id
_entity_poly.type
_entity_poly.pdbx_seq_one_letter_code
_entity_poly.pdbx_strand_id
1 'polypeptide(L)'
;YGERFIVVGDAAGHVKPLTGGGIYFGLLCADIAVDNIDLALKEGNLRASGLASYEKEWKRKLGKELRICRLAQGFYARLNNSQLDRLFDINNNSGIVDEIIASDELDFDFHSRVIRKAVNMRTVSKLLSC
;
A
#
# COMPACT_ATOMS: atom_id res chain seq x y z
N TYR A 1 9.73 -11.46 10.85
CA TYR A 1 10.50 -11.59 12.10
C TYR A 1 10.48 -13.04 12.54
N GLY A 2 11.37 -13.42 13.43
CA GLY A 2 11.42 -14.73 14.04
C GLY A 2 12.42 -14.72 15.19
N GLU A 3 12.88 -15.90 15.62
CA GLU A 3 13.87 -16.00 16.68
C GLU A 3 15.14 -15.23 16.28
N ARG A 4 15.44 -14.15 17.00
CA ARG A 4 16.64 -13.31 16.82
C ARG A 4 16.80 -12.65 15.45
N PHE A 5 15.72 -12.50 14.67
CA PHE A 5 15.79 -11.74 13.41
C PHE A 5 14.51 -10.96 13.10
N ILE A 6 14.69 -9.85 12.40
CA ILE A 6 13.64 -9.08 11.72
C ILE A 6 14.04 -8.95 10.25
N VAL A 7 13.05 -8.84 9.37
CA VAL A 7 13.26 -8.59 7.94
C VAL A 7 12.67 -7.22 7.64
N VAL A 8 13.37 -6.41 6.84
CA VAL A 8 12.97 -5.05 6.45
C VAL A 8 13.08 -4.86 4.93
N GLY A 9 12.60 -3.72 4.43
CA GLY A 9 12.66 -3.36 3.00
C GLY A 9 12.03 -4.40 2.05
N ASP A 10 12.63 -4.56 0.89
CA ASP A 10 12.17 -5.46 -0.17
C ASP A 10 12.09 -6.92 0.29
N ALA A 11 13.04 -7.36 1.11
CA ALA A 11 13.04 -8.71 1.66
C ALA A 11 11.81 -9.00 2.54
N ALA A 12 11.21 -7.96 3.13
CA ALA A 12 9.97 -8.05 3.91
C ALA A 12 8.71 -7.75 3.09
N GLY A 13 8.87 -7.43 1.80
CA GLY A 13 7.75 -7.03 0.94
C GLY A 13 7.23 -5.63 1.24
N HIS A 14 8.05 -4.73 1.80
CA HIS A 14 7.71 -3.32 2.01
C HIS A 14 7.80 -2.50 0.70
N VAL A 15 7.36 -3.10 -0.41
CA VAL A 15 7.30 -2.47 -1.73
C VAL A 15 5.88 -2.00 -1.97
N LYS A 16 5.74 -0.76 -2.42
CA LYS A 16 4.47 -0.18 -2.85
C LYS A 16 3.98 -0.86 -4.12
N PRO A 17 2.85 -1.60 -4.10
CA PRO A 17 2.47 -2.49 -5.20
C PRO A 17 2.27 -1.79 -6.54
N LEU A 18 1.73 -0.57 -6.56
CA LEU A 18 1.35 0.10 -7.81
C LEU A 18 2.54 0.73 -8.56
N THR A 19 3.54 1.24 -7.84
CA THR A 19 4.66 1.97 -8.45
C THR A 19 5.98 1.20 -8.39
N GLY A 20 6.04 0.11 -7.62
CA GLY A 20 7.28 -0.59 -7.32
C GLY A 20 8.22 0.18 -6.38
N GLY A 21 7.82 1.34 -5.86
CA GLY A 21 8.64 2.13 -4.94
C GLY A 21 8.75 1.47 -3.57
N GLY A 22 9.96 1.29 -3.05
CA GLY A 22 10.21 0.68 -1.74
C GLY A 22 10.96 1.57 -0.74
N ILE A 23 11.54 2.69 -1.19
CA ILE A 23 12.44 3.50 -0.35
C ILE A 23 11.72 4.03 0.89
N TYR A 24 10.60 4.75 0.72
CA TYR A 24 9.88 5.34 1.85
C TYR A 24 9.34 4.27 2.81
N PHE A 25 8.68 3.22 2.30
CA PHE A 25 8.16 2.13 3.13
C PHE A 25 9.28 1.35 3.82
N GLY A 26 10.39 1.11 3.13
CA GLY A 26 11.57 0.46 3.66
C GLY A 26 12.18 1.24 4.82
N LEU A 27 12.38 2.56 4.66
CA LEU A 27 12.89 3.45 5.71
C LEU A 27 11.94 3.54 6.90
N LEU A 28 10.64 3.75 6.65
CA LEU A 28 9.62 3.76 7.70
C LEU A 28 9.64 2.46 8.53
N CYS A 29 9.76 1.31 7.85
CA CYS A 29 9.85 0.02 8.51
C CYS A 29 11.23 -0.24 9.14
N ALA A 30 12.29 0.45 8.72
CA ALA A 30 13.59 0.39 9.37
C ALA A 30 13.57 1.14 10.71
N ASP A 31 12.96 2.32 10.76
CA ASP A 31 12.80 3.09 12.01
C ASP A 31 12.03 2.27 13.07
N ILE A 32 10.91 1.68 12.66
CA ILE A 32 10.12 0.79 13.53
C ILE A 32 10.94 -0.43 13.98
N ALA A 33 11.81 -0.96 13.11
CA ALA A 33 12.67 -2.09 13.46
C ALA A 33 13.69 -1.70 14.52
N VAL A 34 14.32 -0.53 14.41
CA VAL A 34 15.29 -0.03 15.40
C VAL A 34 14.65 0.06 16.77
N ASP A 35 13.47 0.69 16.88
CA ASP A 35 12.76 0.85 18.16
C ASP A 35 12.45 -0.51 18.82
N ASN A 36 11.97 -1.47 18.03
CA ASN A 36 11.62 -2.80 18.54
C ASN A 36 12.85 -3.65 18.89
N ILE A 37 13.95 -3.52 18.14
CA ILE A 37 15.21 -4.22 18.43
C ILE A 37 15.85 -3.66 19.70
N ASP A 38 15.90 -2.33 19.85
CA ASP A 38 16.45 -1.68 21.03
C ASP A 38 15.71 -2.10 22.30
N LEU A 39 14.38 -2.13 22.27
CA LEU A 39 13.57 -2.62 23.38
C LEU A 39 13.85 -4.11 23.68
N ALA A 40 13.84 -4.96 22.66
CA ALA A 40 14.09 -6.40 22.83
C ALA A 40 15.49 -6.70 23.38
N LEU A 41 16.49 -5.90 23.03
CA LEU A 41 17.85 -5.99 23.57
C LEU A 41 17.88 -5.58 25.05
N LYS A 42 17.24 -4.47 25.41
CA LYS A 42 17.15 -3.98 26.80
C LYS A 42 16.44 -4.98 27.71
N GLU A 43 15.40 -5.64 27.21
CA GLU A 43 14.64 -6.66 27.96
C GLU A 43 15.29 -8.06 27.92
N GLY A 44 16.34 -8.25 27.10
CA GLY A 44 16.95 -9.56 26.88
C GLY A 44 16.04 -10.57 26.17
N ASN A 45 14.98 -10.11 25.49
CA ASN A 45 13.96 -10.94 24.86
C ASN A 45 14.00 -10.85 23.33
N LEU A 46 14.98 -11.52 22.73
CA LEU A 46 15.10 -11.66 21.27
C LEU A 46 14.30 -12.85 20.70
N ARG A 47 13.35 -13.39 21.47
CA ARG A 47 12.45 -14.43 20.95
C ARG A 47 11.45 -13.82 19.97
N ALA A 48 10.81 -14.66 19.16
CA ALA A 48 9.79 -14.19 18.24
C ALA A 48 8.68 -13.39 18.94
N SER A 49 8.32 -13.76 20.19
CA SER A 49 7.34 -13.01 20.99
C SER A 49 7.80 -11.60 21.34
N GLY A 50 9.07 -11.40 21.66
CA GLY A 50 9.65 -10.08 21.94
C GLY A 50 9.75 -9.19 20.70
N LEU A 51 9.94 -9.80 19.53
CA LEU A 51 10.03 -9.09 18.24
C LEU A 51 8.67 -8.97 17.52
N ALA A 52 7.58 -9.51 18.07
CA ALA A 52 6.28 -9.52 17.41
C ALA A 52 5.64 -8.12 17.29
N SER A 53 6.02 -7.20 18.19
CA SER A 53 5.54 -5.81 18.16
C SER A 53 5.96 -5.09 16.88
N TYR A 54 7.15 -5.41 16.35
CA TYR A 54 7.62 -4.89 15.07
C TYR A 54 6.59 -5.08 13.95
N GLU A 55 6.09 -6.31 13.81
CA GLU A 55 5.15 -6.62 12.74
C GLU A 55 3.81 -5.94 12.92
N LYS A 56 3.32 -5.90 14.17
CA LYS A 56 2.07 -5.22 14.50
C LYS A 56 2.14 -3.74 14.14
N GLU A 57 3.25 -3.08 14.45
CA GLU A 57 3.42 -1.65 14.25
C GLU A 57 3.51 -1.25 12.78
N TRP A 58 4.34 -1.93 11.98
CA TRP A 58 4.40 -1.61 10.56
C TRP A 58 3.10 -2.00 9.85
N LYS A 59 2.45 -3.11 10.22
CA LYS A 59 1.14 -3.49 9.64
C LYS A 59 0.06 -2.48 9.99
N ARG A 60 0.11 -1.86 11.16
CA ARG A 60 -0.81 -0.79 11.55
C ARG A 60 -0.67 0.43 10.64
N LYS A 61 0.55 0.80 10.24
CA LYS A 61 0.82 1.94 9.35
C LYS A 61 0.58 1.63 7.87
N LEU A 62 1.10 0.49 7.39
CA LEU A 62 1.16 0.18 5.95
C LEU A 62 0.23 -0.96 5.52
N GLY A 63 -0.23 -1.81 6.43
CA GLY A 63 -0.92 -3.05 6.08
C GLY A 63 -2.20 -2.83 5.26
N LYS A 64 -2.99 -1.81 5.59
CA LYS A 64 -4.19 -1.46 4.82
C LYS A 64 -3.85 -0.91 3.43
N GLU A 65 -2.83 -0.05 3.36
CA GLU A 65 -2.33 0.55 2.12
C GLU A 65 -1.84 -0.53 1.14
N LEU A 66 -0.96 -1.42 1.60
CA LEU A 66 -0.40 -2.51 0.80
C LEU A 66 -1.49 -3.45 0.28
N ARG A 67 -2.50 -3.77 1.09
CA ARG A 67 -3.62 -4.63 0.65
C ARG A 67 -4.45 -3.97 -0.45
N ILE A 68 -4.81 -2.70 -0.29
CA ILE A 68 -5.63 -1.98 -1.28
C ILE A 68 -4.87 -1.81 -2.59
N CYS A 69 -3.61 -1.37 -2.51
CA CYS A 69 -2.78 -1.21 -3.70
C CYS A 69 -2.53 -2.54 -4.42
N ARG A 70 -2.37 -3.65 -3.70
CA ARG A 70 -2.20 -4.98 -4.31
C ARG A 70 -3.48 -5.46 -5.00
N LEU A 71 -4.66 -5.20 -4.42
CA LEU A 71 -5.94 -5.48 -5.07
C LEU A 71 -6.12 -4.63 -6.34
N ALA A 72 -5.80 -3.35 -6.28
CA ALA A 72 -5.87 -2.45 -7.44
C ALA A 72 -4.90 -2.89 -8.55
N GLN A 73 -3.66 -3.27 -8.20
CA GLN A 73 -2.69 -3.82 -9.13
C GLN A 73 -3.20 -5.10 -9.79
N GLY A 74 -3.75 -6.02 -9.00
CA GLY A 74 -4.30 -7.28 -9.52
C GLY A 74 -5.52 -7.07 -10.41
N PHE A 75 -6.35 -6.07 -10.14
CA PHE A 75 -7.44 -5.67 -11.02
C PHE A 75 -6.92 -5.09 -12.33
N TYR A 76 -6.02 -4.12 -12.27
CA TYR A 76 -5.41 -3.51 -13.45
C TYR A 76 -4.75 -4.54 -14.37
N ALA A 77 -4.01 -5.50 -13.79
CA ALA A 77 -3.34 -6.56 -14.54
C ALA A 77 -4.29 -7.55 -15.25
N ARG A 78 -5.58 -7.53 -14.92
CA ARG A 78 -6.62 -8.38 -15.55
C ARG A 78 -7.40 -7.66 -16.65
N LEU A 79 -7.23 -6.35 -16.81
CA LEU A 79 -7.92 -5.60 -17.84
C LEU A 79 -7.30 -5.88 -19.22
N ASN A 80 -8.15 -6.06 -20.23
CA ASN A 80 -7.73 -6.10 -21.62
C ASN A 80 -7.71 -4.70 -22.25
N ASN A 81 -7.18 -4.58 -23.47
CA ASN A 81 -7.04 -3.29 -24.15
C ASN A 81 -8.37 -2.54 -24.30
N SER A 82 -9.47 -3.20 -24.68
CA SER A 82 -10.75 -2.51 -24.86
C SER A 82 -11.35 -2.02 -23.55
N GLN A 83 -11.12 -2.72 -22.44
CA GLN A 83 -11.49 -2.26 -21.12
C GLN A 83 -10.62 -1.09 -20.65
N LEU A 84 -9.32 -1.11 -20.95
CA LEU A 84 -8.40 0.00 -20.67
C LEU A 84 -8.78 1.25 -21.45
N ASP A 85 -9.05 1.13 -22.75
CA ASP A 85 -9.49 2.24 -23.61
C ASP A 85 -10.76 2.87 -23.05
N ARG A 86 -11.75 2.04 -22.67
CA ARG A 86 -12.98 2.52 -22.04
C ARG A 86 -12.73 3.23 -20.70
N LEU A 87 -11.74 2.79 -19.92
CA LEU A 87 -11.35 3.46 -18.68
C LEU A 87 -10.79 4.86 -18.96
N PHE A 88 -9.93 5.00 -19.98
CA PHE A 88 -9.40 6.29 -20.43
C PHE A 88 -10.49 7.22 -20.97
N ASP A 89 -11.43 6.68 -21.75
CA ASP A 89 -12.57 7.45 -22.27
C ASP A 89 -13.45 7.98 -21.14
N ILE A 90 -13.73 7.15 -20.12
CA ILE A 90 -14.45 7.59 -18.92
C ILE A 90 -13.70 8.72 -18.24
N ASN A 91 -12.39 8.54 -18.04
CA ASN A 91 -11.55 9.52 -17.37
C ASN A 91 -11.58 10.89 -18.06
N ASN A 92 -11.44 10.91 -19.39
CA ASN A 92 -11.40 12.14 -20.18
C ASN A 92 -12.75 12.86 -20.21
N ASN A 93 -13.86 12.13 -20.07
CA ASN A 93 -15.21 12.69 -20.13
C ASN A 93 -15.82 12.99 -18.75
N SER A 94 -15.25 12.48 -17.66
CA SER A 94 -15.83 12.63 -16.31
C SER A 94 -15.18 13.71 -15.46
N GLY A 95 -14.04 14.29 -15.88
CA GLY A 95 -13.28 15.26 -15.08
C GLY A 95 -12.73 14.68 -13.76
N ILE A 96 -12.66 13.36 -13.65
CA ILE A 96 -12.29 12.66 -12.40
C ILE A 96 -10.85 12.93 -11.99
N VAL A 97 -9.94 12.95 -12.96
CA VAL A 97 -8.53 13.28 -12.70
C VAL A 97 -8.40 14.70 -12.19
N ASP A 98 -9.12 15.67 -12.77
CA ASP A 98 -9.11 17.04 -12.29
C ASP A 98 -9.68 17.14 -10.87
N GLU A 99 -10.76 16.41 -10.57
CA GLU A 99 -11.35 16.34 -9.23
C GLU A 99 -10.42 15.68 -8.20
N ILE A 100 -9.62 14.70 -8.60
CA ILE A 100 -8.61 14.07 -7.75
C ILE A 100 -7.44 15.03 -7.52
N ILE A 101 -6.95 15.69 -8.59
CA ILE A 101 -5.86 16.67 -8.53
C ILE A 101 -6.23 17.87 -7.65
N ALA A 102 -7.45 18.36 -7.77
CA ALA A 102 -7.96 19.47 -6.96
C ALA A 102 -8.29 19.07 -5.50
N SER A 103 -8.18 17.80 -5.14
CA SER A 103 -8.50 17.30 -3.79
C SER A 103 -7.25 16.97 -2.98
N ASP A 104 -7.35 17.07 -1.65
CA ASP A 104 -6.32 16.63 -0.70
C ASP A 104 -6.23 15.09 -0.55
N GLU A 105 -6.76 14.34 -1.52
CA GLU A 105 -6.71 12.88 -1.54
C GLU A 105 -5.43 12.34 -2.17
N LEU A 106 -4.72 13.17 -2.95
CA LEU A 106 -3.44 12.80 -3.56
C LEU A 106 -2.33 12.81 -2.52
N ASP A 107 -1.89 11.61 -2.17
CA ASP A 107 -0.68 11.38 -1.39
C ASP A 107 0.27 10.53 -2.24
N PHE A 108 1.51 11.02 -2.36
CA PHE A 108 2.53 10.38 -3.15
C PHE A 108 2.87 8.99 -2.62
N ASP A 109 2.87 8.78 -1.31
CA ASP A 109 3.22 7.50 -0.69
C ASP A 109 1.97 6.63 -0.43
N PHE A 110 0.83 7.26 -0.17
CA PHE A 110 -0.42 6.58 0.20
C PHE A 110 -1.53 6.73 -0.85
N HIS A 111 -1.63 5.76 -1.75
CA HIS A 111 -2.60 5.78 -2.86
C HIS A 111 -3.97 5.23 -2.51
N SER A 112 -4.16 4.56 -1.36
CA SER A 112 -5.44 3.93 -1.04
C SER A 112 -6.62 4.90 -0.96
N ARG A 113 -6.35 6.18 -0.69
CA ARG A 113 -7.34 7.28 -0.70
C ARG A 113 -7.92 7.50 -2.09
N VAL A 114 -7.05 7.78 -3.06
CA VAL A 114 -7.40 7.94 -4.48
C VAL A 114 -8.10 6.70 -5.03
N ILE A 115 -7.58 5.50 -4.73
CA ILE A 115 -8.17 4.24 -5.20
C ILE A 115 -9.61 4.07 -4.69
N ARG A 116 -9.86 4.35 -3.39
CA ARG A 116 -11.21 4.24 -2.83
C ARG A 116 -12.17 5.25 -3.47
N LYS A 117 -11.71 6.48 -3.70
CA LYS A 117 -12.51 7.51 -4.38
C LYS A 117 -12.88 7.03 -5.79
N ALA A 118 -11.91 6.54 -6.57
CA ALA A 118 -12.13 6.03 -7.91
C ALA A 118 -13.11 4.83 -7.97
N VAL A 119 -12.99 3.86 -7.05
CA VAL A 119 -13.88 2.68 -7.01
C VAL A 119 -15.33 3.06 -6.66
N ASN A 120 -15.52 4.04 -5.79
CA ASN A 120 -16.85 4.49 -5.38
C ASN A 120 -17.59 5.29 -6.47
N MET A 121 -16.91 5.63 -7.57
CA MET A 121 -17.54 6.33 -8.67
C MET A 121 -18.42 5.38 -9.48
N ARG A 122 -19.69 5.79 -9.66
CA ARG A 122 -20.75 4.98 -10.30
C ARG A 122 -20.33 4.39 -11.65
N THR A 123 -19.46 5.09 -12.39
CA THR A 123 -18.97 4.67 -13.70
C THR A 123 -17.96 3.54 -13.63
N VAL A 124 -17.01 3.58 -12.68
CA VAL A 124 -16.04 2.50 -12.44
C VAL A 124 -16.76 1.29 -11.83
N SER A 125 -17.71 1.52 -10.92
CA SER A 125 -18.54 0.46 -10.35
C SER A 125 -19.33 -0.33 -11.41
N LYS A 126 -19.84 0.34 -12.46
CA LYS A 126 -20.49 -0.31 -13.61
C LYS A 126 -19.52 -1.12 -14.48
N LEU A 127 -18.27 -0.68 -14.61
CA LEU A 127 -17.23 -1.42 -15.32
C LEU A 127 -16.81 -2.69 -14.56
N LEU A 128 -16.90 -2.65 -13.23
CA LEU A 128 -16.62 -3.77 -12.31
C LEU A 128 -17.74 -4.81 -12.19
N SER A 129 -18.92 -4.53 -12.76
CA SER A 129 -20.12 -5.39 -12.67
C SER A 129 -20.50 -6.07 -14.00
N CYS A 130 -19.65 -5.96 -15.02
CA CYS A 130 -19.67 -6.76 -16.25
C CYS A 130 -18.58 -7.82 -16.20
#